data_AF-A0A2E5W4K4-F1
#
_entry.id   AF-A0A2E5W4K4-F1
#
_cell.length_a   1.000
_cell.length_b   1.000
_cell.length_c   1.000
_cell.angle_alpha   90.00
_cell.angle_beta   90.00
_cell.angle_gamma   90.00
#
_symmetry.space_group_name_H-M   'P 1'
#
loop_
_entity.id
_entity.type
_entity.pdbx_description
1 polymer ?
#
loop_
_entity_poly.entity_id
_entity_poly.type
_entity_poly.pdbx_seq_one_letter_code
_entity_poly.pdbx_strand_id
1 'polypeptide(L)'
;MKKRFKPEVRKEQIIDAAIGIVEGDGFAALDRQTVARVVGVSGQTINHYFGTLKQLERAVKRAAIAKPSYSVIAQLIVMKDTTVENLDEGVKRKALGGFL
;
A
#
# COMPACT_ATOMS: atom_id res chain seq x y z
N MET A 1 12.14 -26.59 2.36
CA MET A 1 12.64 -25.88 3.57
C MET A 1 12.08 -24.45 3.56
N LYS A 2 11.22 -24.07 4.51
CA LYS A 2 10.55 -22.75 4.52
C LYS A 2 11.54 -21.68 5.00
N LYS A 3 12.11 -20.88 4.09
CA LYS A 3 13.08 -19.83 4.42
C LYS A 3 12.38 -18.77 5.28
N ARG A 4 12.69 -18.71 6.58
CA ARG A 4 12.15 -17.69 7.49
C ARG A 4 12.90 -16.38 7.21
N PHE A 5 12.25 -15.47 6.50
CA PHE A 5 12.81 -14.14 6.29
C PHE A 5 12.79 -13.37 7.61
N LYS A 6 13.70 -12.40 7.76
CA LYS A 6 13.68 -11.46 8.89
C LYS A 6 12.31 -10.74 8.92
N PRO A 7 11.75 -10.44 10.09
CA PRO A 7 10.42 -9.83 10.21
C PRO A 7 10.25 -8.54 9.38
N GLU A 8 11.29 -7.73 9.26
CA GLU A 8 11.27 -6.48 8.49
C GLU A 8 11.08 -6.72 7.00
N VAL A 9 11.82 -7.67 6.42
CA VAL A 9 11.67 -8.08 5.01
C VAL A 9 10.25 -8.60 4.74
N ARG A 10 9.63 -9.27 5.72
CA ARG A 10 8.25 -9.75 5.58
C ARG A 10 7.24 -8.61 5.56
N LYS A 11 7.46 -7.59 6.39
CA LYS A 11 6.58 -6.42 6.45
C LYS A 11 6.63 -5.64 5.14
N GLU A 12 7.82 -5.44 4.58
CA GLU A 12 8.01 -4.82 3.26
C GLU A 12 7.32 -5.61 2.15
N GLN A 13 7.51 -6.94 2.11
CA GLN A 13 6.81 -7.82 1.15
C GLN A 13 5.28 -7.67 1.19
N ILE A 14 4.71 -7.52 2.38
CA ILE A 14 3.26 -7.33 2.54
C ILE A 14 2.84 -5.95 2.03
N ILE A 15 3.62 -4.91 2.32
CA ILE A 15 3.35 -3.55 1.85
C ILE A 15 3.44 -3.47 0.33
N ASP A 16 4.48 -4.05 -0.28
CA ASP A 16 4.67 -4.05 -1.73
C ASP A 16 3.52 -4.78 -2.45
N ALA A 17 3.11 -5.94 -1.93
CA ALA A 17 1.95 -6.67 -2.46
C ALA A 17 0.65 -5.85 -2.35
N ALA A 18 0.46 -5.16 -1.22
CA ALA A 18 -0.71 -4.32 -1.01
C ALA A 18 -0.69 -3.07 -1.91
N ILE A 19 0.47 -2.46 -2.16
CA ILE A 19 0.62 -1.39 -3.15
C ILE A 19 0.21 -1.90 -4.53
N GLY A 20 0.70 -3.07 -4.96
CA GLY A 20 0.34 -3.64 -6.26
C GLY A 20 -1.18 -3.90 -6.42
N ILE A 21 -1.86 -4.34 -5.36
CA ILE A 21 -3.32 -4.48 -5.36
C ILE A 21 -4.00 -3.11 -5.56
N VAL A 22 -3.57 -2.08 -4.84
CA VAL A 22 -4.15 -0.74 -4.96
C VAL A 22 -3.84 -0.12 -6.32
N GLU A 23 -2.65 -0.34 -6.87
CA GLU A 23 -2.27 0.14 -8.21
C GLU A 23 -3.17 -0.43 -9.31
N GLY A 24 -3.59 -1.70 -9.20
CA GLY A 24 -4.46 -2.35 -10.18
C GLY A 24 -5.95 -2.13 -9.93
N ASP A 25 -6.41 -2.47 -8.72
CA ASP A 25 -7.85 -2.60 -8.40
C ASP A 25 -8.36 -1.52 -7.44
N GLY A 26 -7.48 -0.62 -7.00
CA GLY A 26 -7.79 0.48 -6.10
C GLY A 26 -7.97 0.08 -4.63
N PHE A 27 -8.17 1.09 -3.78
CA PHE A 27 -8.29 0.89 -2.32
C PHE A 27 -9.48 0.02 -1.90
N ALA A 28 -10.55 -0.05 -2.69
CA ALA A 28 -11.69 -0.91 -2.39
C ALA A 28 -11.33 -2.41 -2.44
N ALA A 29 -10.32 -2.80 -3.21
CA ALA A 29 -9.83 -4.17 -3.31
C ALA A 29 -8.80 -4.52 -2.21
N LEU A 30 -8.33 -3.53 -1.44
CA LEU A 30 -7.40 -3.75 -0.35
C LEU A 30 -8.10 -4.48 0.81
N ASP A 31 -7.95 -5.80 0.82
CA ASP A 31 -8.45 -6.67 1.88
C ASP A 31 -7.34 -7.56 2.45
N ARG A 32 -7.47 -7.90 3.73
CA ARG A 32 -6.52 -8.75 4.45
C ARG A 32 -6.34 -10.11 3.77
N GLN A 33 -7.42 -10.77 3.35
CA GLN A 33 -7.34 -12.10 2.74
C GLN A 33 -6.77 -12.02 1.33
N THR A 34 -7.09 -10.97 0.59
CA THR A 34 -6.49 -10.71 -0.72
C THR A 34 -4.98 -10.54 -0.60
N VAL A 35 -4.52 -9.67 0.30
CA VAL A 35 -3.08 -9.45 0.54
C VAL A 35 -2.39 -10.73 1.02
N ALA A 36 -3.00 -11.47 1.96
CA ALA A 36 -2.46 -12.73 2.45
C ALA A 36 -2.28 -13.77 1.32
N ARG A 37 -3.26 -13.85 0.42
CA ARG A 37 -3.25 -14.74 -0.75
C ARG A 37 -2.11 -14.38 -1.72
N VAL A 38 -1.97 -13.10 -2.05
CA VAL A 38 -0.91 -12.61 -2.96
C VAL A 38 0.48 -12.88 -2.38
N VAL A 39 0.66 -12.68 -1.07
CA VAL A 39 1.95 -12.90 -0.39
C VAL A 39 2.21 -14.39 -0.11
N GLY A 40 1.19 -15.26 -0.18
CA GLY A 40 1.31 -16.69 0.16
C GLY A 40 1.42 -16.98 1.65
N VAL A 41 0.73 -16.19 2.48
CA VAL A 41 0.71 -16.32 3.96
C VAL A 41 -0.72 -16.43 4.48
N SER A 42 -0.89 -16.72 5.77
CA SER A 42 -2.21 -16.69 6.40
C SER A 42 -2.65 -15.26 6.71
N GLY A 43 -3.97 -15.01 6.72
CA GLY A 43 -4.51 -13.73 7.19
C GLY A 43 -4.10 -13.38 8.63
N GLN A 44 -3.87 -14.38 9.49
CA GLN A 44 -3.35 -14.18 10.84
C GLN A 44 -1.91 -13.64 10.85
N THR A 45 -1.10 -14.01 9.85
CA THR A 45 0.24 -13.41 9.67
C THR A 45 0.12 -11.92 9.36
N ILE A 46 -0.82 -11.53 8.50
CA ILE A 46 -1.08 -10.10 8.22
C ILE A 46 -1.51 -9.36 9.49
N ASN A 47 -2.43 -9.94 10.28
CA ASN A 47 -2.83 -9.36 11.57
C ASN A 47 -1.65 -9.22 12.54
N HIS A 48 -0.72 -10.17 12.56
CA HIS A 48 0.45 -10.08 13.44
C HIS A 48 1.32 -8.85 13.11
N TYR A 49 1.49 -8.50 11.82
CA TYR A 49 2.30 -7.35 11.42
C TYR A 49 1.56 -6.01 11.50
N PHE A 50 0.25 -5.98 11.22
CA PHE A 50 -0.50 -4.73 11.05
C PHE A 50 -1.64 -4.54 12.04
N GLY A 51 -2.10 -5.57 12.74
CA GLY A 51 -3.22 -5.52 13.69
C GLY A 51 -4.58 -5.45 12.99
N THR A 52 -4.83 -4.38 12.25
CA THR A 52 -6.11 -4.10 11.57
C THR A 52 -5.91 -3.74 10.09
N LEU A 53 -6.99 -3.87 9.30
CA LEU A 53 -6.96 -3.45 7.89
C LEU A 53 -6.66 -1.95 7.75
N LYS A 54 -7.21 -1.10 8.63
CA LYS A 54 -6.93 0.34 8.63
C LYS A 54 -5.47 0.67 8.93
N GLN A 55 -4.80 -0.14 9.75
CA GLN A 55 -3.36 0.01 10.02
C GLN A 55 -2.52 -0.47 8.83
N LEU A 56 -2.94 -1.52 8.12
CA LEU A 56 -2.32 -1.93 6.85
C LEU A 56 -2.47 -0.83 5.79
N GLU A 57 -3.68 -0.32 5.59
CA GLU A 57 -3.98 0.78 4.67
C GLU A 57 -3.12 2.01 4.97
N ARG A 58 -3.03 2.42 6.24
CA ARG A 58 -2.13 3.52 6.68
C ARG A 58 -0.66 3.24 6.35
N ALA A 59 -0.20 2.00 6.48
CA ALA A 59 1.17 1.62 6.13
C ALA A 59 1.41 1.70 4.62
N VAL A 60 0.44 1.24 3.81
CA VAL A 60 0.46 1.33 2.34
C VAL A 60 0.54 2.78 1.90
N LYS A 61 -0.35 3.67 2.41
CA LYS A 61 -0.34 5.11 2.08
C LYS A 61 1.03 5.74 2.37
N ARG A 62 1.57 5.51 3.57
CA ARG A 62 2.88 6.05 3.94
C ARG A 62 4.01 5.52 3.07
N ALA A 63 4.00 4.23 2.75
CA ALA A 63 5.02 3.63 1.90
C ALA A 63 4.95 4.15 0.46
N ALA A 64 3.74 4.27 -0.10
CA ALA A 64 3.50 4.84 -1.41
C ALA A 64 3.89 6.32 -1.51
N ILE A 65 3.87 7.06 -0.41
CA ILE A 65 4.37 8.45 -0.35
C ILE A 65 5.90 8.48 -0.21
N ALA A 66 6.46 7.67 0.71
CA ALA A 66 7.90 7.66 0.99
C ALA A 66 8.73 7.15 -0.20
N LYS A 67 8.20 6.16 -0.93
CA LYS A 67 8.70 5.69 -2.21
C LYS A 67 7.58 5.94 -3.23
N PRO A 68 7.56 7.11 -3.89
CA PRO A 68 6.42 7.59 -4.67
C PRO A 68 5.87 6.58 -5.67
N SER A 69 4.71 5.99 -5.36
CA SER A 69 3.84 5.34 -6.34
C SER A 69 2.82 6.38 -6.81
N TYR A 70 3.05 6.92 -8.01
CA TYR A 70 2.24 7.99 -8.56
C TYR A 70 0.77 7.58 -8.81
N SER A 71 0.51 6.31 -9.16
CA SER A 71 -0.86 5.79 -9.30
C SER A 71 -1.60 5.79 -7.96
N VAL A 72 -0.98 5.29 -6.89
CA VAL A 72 -1.59 5.28 -5.54
C VAL A 72 -1.80 6.71 -5.04
N ILE A 73 -0.82 7.60 -5.22
CA ILE A 73 -0.94 9.01 -4.83
C ILE A 73 -2.08 9.70 -5.60
N ALA A 74 -2.26 9.42 -6.89
CA ALA A 74 -3.35 9.99 -7.68
C ALA A 74 -4.72 9.55 -7.14
N GLN A 75 -4.89 8.27 -6.81
CA GLN A 75 -6.12 7.78 -6.18
C GLN A 75 -6.40 8.48 -4.84
N LEU A 76 -5.36 8.66 -4.00
CA LEU A 76 -5.50 9.37 -2.73
C LEU A 76 -5.93 10.84 -2.92
N ILE A 77 -5.43 11.51 -3.96
CA ILE A 77 -5.85 12.87 -4.31
C ILE A 77 -7.33 12.88 -4.71
N VAL A 78 -7.76 11.96 -5.58
CA VAL A 78 -9.17 11.83 -6.00
C VAL A 78 -10.08 11.56 -4.81
N MET A 79 -9.64 10.70 -3.89
CA MET A 79 -10.36 10.38 -2.65
C MET A 79 -10.33 11.50 -1.61
N LYS A 80 -9.61 12.60 -1.86
CA LYS A 80 -9.39 13.71 -0.92
C LYS A 80 -8.83 13.23 0.42
N ASP A 81 -7.90 12.27 0.36
CA ASP A 81 -7.26 11.75 1.56
C ASP A 81 -6.31 12.78 2.16
N THR A 82 -6.42 13.00 3.48
CA THR A 82 -5.63 14.04 4.15
C THR A 82 -4.13 13.76 4.16
N THR A 83 -3.71 12.52 3.91
CA THR A 83 -2.28 12.15 3.85
C THR A 83 -1.55 12.78 2.66
N VAL A 84 -2.28 13.24 1.63
CA VAL A 84 -1.69 13.85 0.44
C VAL A 84 -1.81 15.38 0.37
N GLU A 85 -2.53 16.01 1.32
CA GLU A 85 -2.79 17.46 1.32
C GLU A 85 -1.51 18.29 1.26
N ASN A 86 -0.50 17.90 2.05
CA ASN A 86 0.75 18.65 2.20
C ASN A 86 1.92 18.07 1.39
N LEU A 87 1.64 17.21 0.40
CA LEU A 87 2.69 16.74 -0.49
C LEU A 87 3.20 17.87 -1.38
N ASP A 88 4.49 17.77 -1.71
CA ASP A 88 5.14 18.62 -2.70
C ASP A 88 4.32 18.70 -4.00
N GLU A 89 4.15 19.91 -4.52
CA GLU A 89 3.34 20.15 -5.72
C GLU A 89 3.93 19.47 -6.96
N GLY A 90 5.24 19.26 -7.02
CA GLY A 90 5.87 18.46 -8.07
C GLY A 90 5.45 16.98 -8.01
N VAL A 91 5.32 16.42 -6.81
CA VAL A 91 4.81 15.05 -6.62
C VAL A 91 3.35 14.93 -7.03
N LYS A 92 2.50 15.87 -6.60
CA LYS A 92 1.07 15.91 -6.97
C LYS A 92 0.90 16.04 -8.49
N ARG A 93 1.67 16.94 -9.13
CA ARG A 93 1.63 17.10 -10.60
C ARG A 93 2.06 15.83 -11.32
N LYS A 94 3.12 15.15 -10.88
CA LYS A 94 3.53 13.86 -11.48
C LYS A 94 2.46 12.79 -11.31
N ALA A 95 1.84 12.72 -10.13
CA ALA A 95 0.76 11.78 -9.85
C ALA A 95 -0.44 11.99 -10.78
N LEU A 96 -0.89 13.23 -10.97
CA LEU A 96 -2.04 13.55 -11.81
C LEU A 96 -1.69 13.59 -13.31
N GLY A 97 -0.44 13.92 -13.66
CA GLY A 97 0.02 14.07 -15.04
C GLY A 97 0.38 12.76 -15.74
N GLY A 98 0.62 11.67 -15.00
CA GLY A 98 0.89 10.35 -15.59
C GLY A 98 -0.30 9.69 -16.30
N PHE A 99 -1.46 10.35 -16.35
CA PHE A 99 -2.70 9.86 -16.96
C PHE A 99 -3.14 10.66 -18.20
N LEU A 100 -2.30 11.58 -18.71
CA LEU A 100 -2.48 12.33 -19.95
C LEU A 100 -1.43 11.89 -20.99
#